data_AF-F3M7C2-F1
#
_entry.id   AF-F3M7C2-F1
#
_cell.length_a   1.000
_cell.length_b   1.000
_cell.length_c   1.000
_cell.angle_alpha   90.00
_cell.angle_beta   90.00
_cell.angle_gamma   90.00
#
_symmetry.space_group_name_H-M   'P 1'
#
loop_
_entity.id
_entity.type
_entity.pdbx_description
1 polymer ?
#
loop_
_entity_poly.entity_id
_entity_poly.type
_entity_poly.pdbx_seq_one_letter_code
_entity_poly.pdbx_strand_id
1 'polypeptide(L)' 'KLSSTLNAPAVMMGFGLPDENLHAPNEHFNLENFDKGLLTIVEYLKLV' A
#
# COMPACT_ATOMS: atom_id res chain seq x y z
N LYS A 1 -0.95 -17.13 -6.60
CA LYS A 1 -2.37 -17.52 -6.72
C LYS A 1 -3.22 -16.39 -7.32
N LEU A 2 -3.15 -15.15 -6.82
CA LEU A 2 -3.94 -14.03 -7.36
C LEU A 2 -3.72 -13.82 -8.87
N SER A 3 -2.48 -13.61 -9.31
CA SER A 3 -2.17 -13.33 -10.72
C SER A 3 -2.59 -14.44 -11.68
N SER A 4 -2.44 -15.69 -11.25
CA SER A 4 -2.84 -16.87 -12.04
C SER A 4 -4.36 -17.07 -12.10
N THR A 5 -5.11 -16.68 -11.06
CA THR A 5 -6.58 -16.78 -11.06
C THR A 5 -7.21 -15.69 -11.91
N LEU A 6 -6.66 -14.47 -11.88
CA LEU A 6 -7.20 -13.32 -12.59
C LEU A 6 -6.62 -13.11 -13.99
N ASN A 7 -5.66 -13.95 -14.40
CA ASN A 7 -4.91 -13.78 -15.65
C ASN A 7 -4.35 -12.35 -15.82
N ALA A 8 -3.87 -11.75 -14.73
CA ALA A 8 -3.36 -10.39 -14.69
C ALA A 8 -2.16 -10.27 -13.73
N PRO A 9 -1.15 -9.44 -14.02
CA PRO A 9 -0.06 -9.18 -13.07
C PRO A 9 -0.62 -8.54 -11.79
N ALA A 10 -0.12 -8.98 -10.63
CA ALA A 10 -0.50 -8.39 -9.35
C ALA A 10 0.68 -7.62 -8.76
N VAL A 11 0.41 -6.42 -8.26
CA VAL A 11 1.38 -5.57 -7.58
C VAL A 11 0.87 -5.35 -6.15
N MET A 12 1.73 -5.57 -5.17
CA MET A 12 1.46 -5.25 -3.77
C MET A 12 2.19 -3.95 -3.44
N MET A 13 1.44 -2.95 -2.97
CA MET A 13 1.98 -1.65 -2.55
C MET A 13 1.80 -1.52 -1.04
N GLY A 14 2.90 -1.45 -0.31
CA GLY A 14 2.92 -1.23 1.13
C GLY A 14 3.35 0.20 1.45
N PHE A 15 2.65 0.85 2.36
CA PHE A 15 2.92 2.22 2.80
C PHE A 15 3.16 2.33 4.31
N GLY A 16 3.05 1.23 5.06
CA GLY A 16 3.26 1.24 6.50
C GLY A 16 4.73 1.20 6.91
N LEU A 17 5.01 1.64 8.12
CA LEU A 17 6.31 1.49 8.78
C LEU A 17 6.35 0.26 9.69
N PRO A 18 7.54 -0.31 9.96
CA PRO A 18 7.65 -1.51 10.81
C PRO A 18 7.15 -1.32 12.26
N ASP A 19 7.06 -0.10 12.77
CA ASP A 19 6.70 0.26 14.14
C ASP A 19 5.22 0.70 14.31
N GLU A 20 4.41 0.59 13.26
CA GLU A 20 3.00 0.97 13.27
C GLU A 20 2.08 0.03 14.06
N ASN A 21 2.64 -1.03 14.66
CA ASN A 21 1.93 -1.94 15.56
C ASN A 21 0.65 -2.52 14.96
N LEU A 22 0.67 -2.90 13.68
CA LEU A 22 -0.48 -3.54 13.01
C LEU A 22 -0.96 -4.75 13.82
N HIS A 23 -2.25 -4.77 14.14
CA HIS A 23 -2.89 -5.77 15.00
C HIS A 23 -2.45 -5.78 16.47
N ALA A 24 -1.84 -4.69 16.97
CA ALA A 24 -1.44 -4.51 18.36
C ALA A 24 -1.91 -3.14 18.92
N PRO A 25 -1.88 -2.92 20.26
CA PRO A 25 -2.24 -1.62 20.83
C PRO A 25 -1.39 -0.47 20.30
N ASN A 26 -1.98 0.73 20.26
CA ASN A 26 -1.37 1.92 19.64
C ASN A 26 -0.99 1.69 18.16
N GLU A 27 -1.83 0.93 17.45
CA GLU A 27 -1.81 0.90 15.99
C GLU A 27 -1.98 2.33 15.47
N HIS A 28 -1.06 2.76 14.63
CA HIS A 28 -1.05 4.10 14.07
C HIS A 28 -0.52 4.05 12.65
N PHE A 29 -0.66 5.17 11.95
CA PHE A 29 -0.16 5.30 10.59
C PHE A 29 0.62 6.60 10.43
N ASN A 30 1.76 6.53 9.75
CA ASN A 30 2.57 7.71 9.50
C ASN A 30 1.87 8.67 8.52
N LEU A 31 1.66 9.93 8.93
CA LEU A 31 0.92 10.91 8.12
C LEU A 31 1.62 11.24 6.80
N GLU A 32 2.95 11.25 6.76
CA GLU A 32 3.68 11.48 5.52
C GLU A 32 3.48 10.32 4.54
N ASN A 33 3.46 9.08 5.04
CA ASN A 33 3.14 7.91 4.23
C ASN A 33 1.67 7.90 3.79
N PHE A 34 0.75 8.50 4.56
CA PHE A 34 -0.65 8.66 4.15
C PHE A 34 -0.76 9.58 2.93
N ASP A 35 -0.16 10.76 3.02
CA ASP A 35 -0.19 11.76 1.95
C ASP A 35 0.57 11.28 0.70
N LYS A 36 1.80 10.79 0.87
CA LYS A 36 2.62 10.31 -0.25
C LYS A 36 2.12 8.98 -0.81
N GLY A 37 1.51 8.14 0.00
CA GLY A 37 0.87 6.90 -0.44
C GLY A 37 -0.27 7.19 -1.40
N LEU A 38 -1.11 8.19 -1.10
CA LEU A 38 -2.17 8.64 -2.00
C LEU A 38 -1.61 9.13 -3.33
N LEU A 39 -0.60 10.00 -3.31
CA LEU A 39 0.06 10.48 -4.53
C LEU A 39 0.67 9.33 -5.34
N THR A 40 1.26 8.35 -4.66
CA THR A 40 1.84 7.15 -5.29
C THR A 40 0.78 6.33 -6.03
N ILE A 41 -0.39 6.12 -5.42
CA ILE A 41 -1.51 5.40 -6.06
C ILE A 41 -1.99 6.15 -7.31
N VAL A 42 -2.19 7.47 -7.19
CA VAL A 42 -2.62 8.32 -8.31
C VAL A 42 -1.62 8.25 -9.46
N GLU A 43 -0.32 8.33 -9.16
CA GLU A 43 0.71 8.31 -10.19
C GLU A 43 0.82 6.93 -10.84
N TYR A 44 0.75 5.85 -10.06
CA TYR A 44 0.69 4.49 -10.60
C TYR A 44 -0.47 4.32 -11.59
N LEU A 45 -1.66 4.82 -11.25
CA LEU A 45 -2.83 4.73 -12.13
C LEU A 45 -2.72 5.56 -13.42
N LYS A 46 -1.88 6.60 -13.47
CA LYS A 46 -1.64 7.36 -14.70
C LYS A 46 -0.66 6.67 -15.65
N LEU A 47 0.25 5.86 -15.10
CA LEU A 47 1.30 5.18 -15.86
C LEU A 47 0.81 3.86 -16.48
N VAL A 48 -0.28 3.30 -15.98
CA VAL A 48 -0.95 2.08 -16.45
C VAL A 48 -2.05 2.43 -17.44
#